data_AF-A0A4T0AXV9-F1
#
_entry.id   AF-A0A4T0AXV9-F1
#
_cell.length_a   1.000
_cell.length_b   1.000
_cell.length_c   1.000
_cell.angle_alpha   90.00
_cell.angle_beta   90.00
_cell.angle_gamma   90.00
#
_symmetry.space_group_name_H-M   'P 1'
#
loop_
_entity.id
_entity.type
_entity.pdbx_description
1 polymer ?
#
loop_
_entity_poly.entity_id
_entity_poly.type
_entity_poly.pdbx_seq_one_letter_code
_entity_poly.pdbx_strand_id
1 'polypeptide(L)'
;MTKATPNTNGDSGHSAGCSTDLLHLLNAFENTSIDSEIERFQLISAATTFLARLQSPWETIRRHLVDSPAVQLSLKVCMDLELFQKWKDAGNGDKTAAELAQLASCDEELLQRFLRHLAVEHLLAEVAPGTYAQTGFTLAMCTPHFGAWPQYMHETVLDTWKAMPKVLADRGYKNDSLTVIDGAFQVATHTTGQSIFDYFASHPGQAKTFNNAMTGYGAERCSWLDIFPSTNLLENVVEGPLLVDPKP
;
A
#
# COMPACT_ATOMS: atom_id res chain seq x y z
N MET A 1 -32.49 13.50 -28.37
CA MET A 1 -33.44 12.93 -27.39
C MET A 1 -33.24 13.64 -26.07
N THR A 2 -34.12 14.57 -25.78
CA THR A 2 -34.18 15.44 -24.61
C THR A 2 -34.58 14.61 -23.38
N LYS A 3 -33.73 14.57 -22.34
CA LYS A 3 -34.08 13.94 -21.07
C LYS A 3 -34.99 14.90 -20.29
N ALA A 4 -36.22 14.47 -20.06
CA ALA A 4 -37.18 15.15 -19.20
C ALA A 4 -36.72 15.10 -17.74
N THR A 5 -36.81 16.25 -17.05
CA THR A 5 -36.71 16.37 -15.59
C THR A 5 -38.00 15.89 -14.94
N PRO A 6 -37.95 15.04 -13.90
CA PRO A 6 -39.07 14.88 -12.99
C PRO A 6 -39.02 16.00 -11.95
N ASN A 7 -40.14 16.71 -11.85
CA ASN A 7 -40.43 17.64 -10.77
C ASN A 7 -40.86 16.83 -9.54
N THR A 8 -40.15 16.93 -8.41
CA THR A 8 -40.63 16.44 -7.11
C THR A 8 -40.29 17.45 -6.03
N ASN A 9 -41.25 18.33 -5.74
CA ASN A 9 -41.35 18.97 -4.44
C ASN A 9 -41.79 17.91 -3.42
N GLY A 10 -40.92 17.59 -2.46
CA GLY A 10 -41.23 16.68 -1.38
C GLY A 10 -40.02 16.41 -0.49
N ASP A 11 -40.01 17.06 0.67
CA ASP A 11 -39.29 16.66 1.89
C ASP A 11 -37.75 16.80 1.93
N SER A 12 -37.26 18.04 2.01
CA SER A 12 -35.83 18.37 2.15
C SER A 12 -35.37 18.68 3.59
N GLY A 13 -36.22 18.43 4.60
CA GLY A 13 -35.94 18.85 5.99
C GLY A 13 -35.15 17.84 6.83
N HIS A 14 -35.34 16.54 6.62
CA HIS A 14 -34.74 15.49 7.47
C HIS A 14 -33.43 14.90 6.92
N SER A 15 -33.22 14.89 5.59
CA SER A 15 -32.02 14.30 4.98
C SER A 15 -30.79 15.21 5.04
N ALA A 16 -31.00 16.54 5.00
CA ALA A 16 -29.93 17.52 5.02
C ALA A 16 -29.21 17.58 6.40
N GLY A 17 -29.92 17.37 7.50
CA GLY A 17 -29.35 17.33 8.85
C GLY A 17 -28.44 16.13 9.06
N CYS A 18 -28.90 14.92 8.70
CA CYS A 18 -28.15 13.68 8.87
C CYS A 18 -26.82 13.65 8.09
N SER A 19 -26.80 14.18 6.86
CA SER A 19 -25.56 14.27 6.08
C SER A 19 -24.56 15.27 6.66
N THR A 20 -25.04 16.37 7.23
CA THR A 20 -24.17 17.41 7.82
C THR A 20 -23.55 16.90 9.13
N ASP A 21 -24.32 16.20 9.95
CA ASP A 21 -23.84 15.58 11.18
C ASP A 21 -22.78 14.50 10.91
N LEU A 22 -22.98 13.68 9.87
CA LEU A 22 -22.01 12.66 9.47
C LEU A 22 -20.71 13.27 8.95
N LEU A 23 -20.79 14.32 8.13
CA LEU A 23 -19.60 15.02 7.64
C LEU A 23 -18.82 15.66 8.80
N HIS A 24 -19.51 16.25 9.77
CA HIS A 24 -18.87 16.79 10.96
C HIS A 24 -18.17 15.68 11.76
N LEU A 25 -18.84 14.54 11.99
CA LEU A 25 -18.25 13.40 12.69
C LEU A 25 -16.99 12.88 12.00
N LEU A 26 -17.04 12.72 10.67
CA LEU A 26 -15.90 12.21 9.90
C LEU A 26 -14.72 13.20 9.91
N ASN A 27 -14.98 14.51 9.81
CA ASN A 27 -13.94 15.52 9.81
C ASN A 27 -13.33 15.77 11.20
N ALA A 28 -14.08 15.49 12.27
CA ALA A 28 -13.59 15.63 13.64
C ALA A 28 -12.89 14.36 14.18
N PHE A 29 -12.88 13.27 13.42
CA PHE A 29 -12.31 12.00 13.85
C PHE A 29 -10.77 12.07 13.89
N GLU A 30 -10.19 11.77 15.05
CA GLU A 30 -8.75 11.64 15.23
C GLU A 30 -8.38 10.21 15.64
N ASN A 31 -7.30 9.66 15.06
CA ASN A 31 -6.83 8.29 15.33
C ASN A 31 -6.41 8.07 16.81
N THR A 32 -6.18 9.15 17.55
CA THR A 32 -5.93 9.17 19.01
C THR A 32 -7.14 8.70 19.83
N SER A 33 -8.31 8.60 19.21
CA SER A 33 -9.57 8.21 19.86
C SER A 33 -9.84 6.69 19.85
N ILE A 34 -8.88 5.87 19.41
CA ILE A 34 -9.05 4.42 19.27
C ILE A 34 -8.26 3.70 20.37
N ASP A 35 -8.95 2.93 21.21
CA ASP A 35 -8.36 2.32 22.40
C ASP A 35 -7.84 0.88 22.17
N SER A 36 -8.18 0.26 21.02
CA SER A 36 -7.73 -1.09 20.69
C SER A 36 -7.52 -1.33 19.20
N GLU A 37 -6.59 -2.24 18.87
CA GLU A 37 -6.36 -2.68 17.49
C GLU A 37 -7.61 -3.31 16.85
N ILE A 38 -8.41 -4.03 17.63
CA ILE A 38 -9.66 -4.65 17.16
C ILE A 38 -10.65 -3.56 16.71
N GLU A 39 -10.84 -2.53 17.54
CA GLU A 39 -11.70 -1.39 17.20
C GLU A 39 -11.19 -0.67 15.96
N ARG A 40 -9.86 -0.45 15.87
CA ARG A 40 -9.23 0.14 14.67
C ARG A 40 -9.58 -0.63 13.40
N PHE A 41 -9.45 -1.97 13.41
CA PHE A 41 -9.80 -2.80 12.26
C PHE A 41 -11.29 -2.77 11.93
N GLN A 42 -12.16 -2.76 12.94
CA GLN A 42 -13.61 -2.64 12.75
C GLN A 42 -13.98 -1.30 12.10
N LEU A 43 -13.38 -0.19 12.56
CA LEU A 43 -13.59 1.13 11.98
C LEU A 43 -13.09 1.21 10.54
N ILE A 44 -11.91 0.67 10.22
CA ILE A 44 -11.40 0.60 8.85
C ILE A 44 -12.36 -0.17 7.94
N SER A 45 -12.85 -1.33 8.40
CA SER A 45 -13.81 -2.14 7.65
C SER A 45 -15.13 -1.40 7.40
N ALA A 46 -15.66 -0.74 8.45
CA ALA A 46 -16.88 0.05 8.37
C ALA A 46 -16.73 1.25 7.42
N ALA A 47 -15.61 1.99 7.50
CA ALA A 47 -15.29 3.11 6.63
C ALA A 47 -15.13 2.67 5.16
N THR A 48 -14.46 1.54 4.92
CA THR A 48 -14.31 0.97 3.57
C THR A 48 -15.67 0.58 2.98
N THR A 49 -16.53 -0.07 3.77
CA THR A 49 -17.89 -0.46 3.36
C THR A 49 -18.78 0.77 3.14
N PHE A 50 -18.63 1.79 3.97
CA PHE A 50 -19.31 3.07 3.79
C PHE A 50 -18.91 3.74 2.47
N LEU A 51 -17.62 3.84 2.20
CA LEU A 51 -17.11 4.42 0.96
C LEU A 51 -17.57 3.64 -0.28
N ALA A 52 -17.57 2.31 -0.23
CA ALA A 52 -18.09 1.47 -1.31
C ALA A 52 -19.60 1.68 -1.59
N ARG A 53 -20.39 2.10 -0.59
CA ARG A 53 -21.81 2.46 -0.78
C ARG A 53 -22.00 3.86 -1.35
N LEU A 54 -21.06 4.77 -1.14
CA LEU A 54 -21.10 6.13 -1.67
C LEU A 54 -20.60 6.23 -3.10
N GLN A 55 -19.57 5.45 -3.44
CA GLN A 55 -18.93 5.54 -4.75
C GLN A 55 -19.84 5.04 -5.87
N SER A 56 -19.89 5.80 -6.96
CA SER A 56 -20.44 5.34 -8.22
C SER A 56 -19.57 4.22 -8.82
N PRO A 57 -20.12 3.40 -9.74
CA PRO A 57 -19.33 2.38 -10.42
C PRO A 57 -18.06 2.93 -11.11
N TRP A 58 -18.14 4.14 -11.66
CA TRP A 58 -16.98 4.79 -12.28
C TRP A 58 -15.91 5.16 -11.26
N GLU A 59 -16.28 5.72 -10.10
CA GLU A 59 -15.32 6.07 -9.05
C GLU A 59 -14.64 4.83 -8.48
N THR A 60 -15.37 3.72 -8.36
CA THR A 60 -14.80 2.42 -7.98
C THR A 60 -13.79 1.91 -9.02
N ILE A 61 -14.14 1.95 -10.32
CA ILE A 61 -13.21 1.59 -11.40
C ILE A 61 -11.96 2.47 -11.36
N ARG A 62 -12.15 3.79 -11.27
CA ARG A 62 -11.07 4.77 -11.28
C ARG A 62 -10.09 4.50 -10.14
N ARG A 63 -10.60 4.35 -8.90
CA ARG A 63 -9.76 4.09 -7.73
C ARG A 63 -8.91 2.83 -7.87
N HIS A 64 -9.52 1.71 -8.27
CA HIS A 64 -8.84 0.42 -8.29
C HIS A 64 -7.97 0.19 -9.53
N LEU A 65 -8.40 0.66 -10.69
CA LEU A 65 -7.77 0.31 -11.98
C LEU A 65 -6.96 1.44 -12.60
N VAL A 66 -7.16 2.69 -12.16
CA VAL A 66 -6.48 3.87 -12.72
C VAL A 66 -5.57 4.51 -11.68
N ASP A 67 -6.15 4.95 -10.55
CA ASP A 67 -5.43 5.71 -9.55
C ASP A 67 -4.44 4.81 -8.79
N SER A 68 -4.86 3.63 -8.30
CA SER A 68 -3.99 2.73 -7.53
C SER A 68 -2.70 2.29 -8.26
N PRO A 69 -2.72 1.86 -9.54
CA PRO A 69 -1.48 1.60 -10.28
C PRO A 69 -0.61 2.85 -10.47
N ALA A 70 -1.24 4.00 -10.73
CA ALA A 70 -0.52 5.26 -10.88
C ALA A 70 0.11 5.73 -9.56
N VAL A 71 -0.47 5.39 -8.41
CA VAL A 71 0.11 5.67 -7.08
C VAL A 71 1.39 4.87 -6.89
N GLN A 72 1.37 3.58 -7.24
CA GLN A 72 2.56 2.74 -7.15
C GLN A 72 3.71 3.29 -8.02
N LEU A 73 3.38 3.76 -9.24
CA LEU A 73 4.34 4.45 -10.11
C LEU A 73 4.87 5.74 -9.46
N SER A 74 3.98 6.61 -8.96
CA SER A 74 4.38 7.87 -8.32
C SER A 74 5.29 7.63 -7.13
N LEU A 75 4.96 6.66 -6.26
CA LEU A 75 5.78 6.30 -5.11
C LEU A 75 7.14 5.79 -5.55
N LYS A 76 7.20 4.90 -6.54
CA LYS A 76 8.46 4.38 -7.07
C LYS A 76 9.39 5.51 -7.56
N VAL A 77 8.85 6.45 -8.34
CA VAL A 77 9.63 7.61 -8.82
C VAL A 77 10.12 8.47 -7.67
N CYS A 78 9.26 8.79 -6.69
CA CYS A 78 9.68 9.57 -5.52
C CYS A 78 10.75 8.86 -4.68
N MET A 79 10.67 7.53 -4.57
CA MET A 79 11.70 6.72 -3.88
C MET A 79 13.02 6.68 -4.64
N ASP A 80 12.99 6.57 -5.98
CA ASP A 80 14.20 6.59 -6.82
C ASP A 80 14.94 7.94 -6.75
N LEU A 81 14.18 9.02 -6.60
CA LEU A 81 14.73 10.36 -6.36
C LEU A 81 15.23 10.57 -4.91
N GLU A 82 15.01 9.58 -4.03
CA GLU A 82 15.23 9.64 -2.59
C GLU A 82 14.50 10.83 -1.94
N LEU A 83 13.37 11.24 -2.52
CA LEU A 83 12.72 12.50 -2.22
C LEU A 83 12.34 12.61 -0.74
N PHE A 84 11.65 11.60 -0.20
CA PHE A 84 11.15 11.63 1.17
C PHE A 84 12.29 11.66 2.20
N GLN A 85 13.37 10.91 1.94
CA GLN A 85 14.53 10.88 2.81
C GLN A 85 15.28 12.21 2.78
N LYS A 86 15.58 12.75 1.59
CA LYS A 86 16.21 14.07 1.45
C LYS A 86 15.37 15.17 2.08
N TRP A 87 14.04 15.10 1.93
CA TRP A 87 13.11 16.03 2.56
C TRP A 87 13.16 15.95 4.08
N LYS A 88 13.16 14.73 4.64
CA LYS A 88 13.33 14.51 6.07
C LYS A 88 14.65 15.07 6.58
N ASP A 89 15.75 14.82 5.88
CA ASP A 89 17.09 15.31 6.23
C ASP A 89 17.19 16.83 6.12
N ALA A 90 16.40 17.45 5.25
CA ALA A 90 16.24 18.90 5.13
C ALA A 90 15.23 19.49 6.15
N GLY A 91 14.98 18.79 7.27
CA GLY A 91 14.18 19.27 8.40
C GLY A 91 12.69 18.95 8.34
N ASN A 92 12.21 18.25 7.31
CA ASN A 92 10.81 17.79 7.17
C ASN A 92 9.71 18.87 7.26
N GLY A 93 10.04 20.15 7.14
CA GLY A 93 9.06 21.23 7.07
C GLY A 93 8.33 21.27 5.72
N ASP A 94 7.25 22.04 5.63
CA ASP A 94 6.50 22.25 4.40
C ASP A 94 7.41 22.77 3.27
N LYS A 95 7.23 22.24 2.06
CA LYS A 95 8.05 22.61 0.89
C LYS A 95 7.20 22.78 -0.36
N THR A 96 7.52 23.79 -1.13
CA THR A 96 6.97 24.00 -2.48
C THR A 96 7.45 22.92 -3.44
N ALA A 97 6.72 22.72 -4.54
CA ALA A 97 7.16 21.84 -5.63
C ALA A 97 8.56 22.21 -6.15
N ALA A 98 8.86 23.50 -6.28
CA ALA A 98 10.16 24.00 -6.72
C ALA A 98 11.30 23.61 -5.75
N GLU A 99 11.11 23.78 -4.44
CA GLU A 99 12.10 23.39 -3.43
C GLU A 99 12.31 21.87 -3.41
N LEU A 100 11.24 21.09 -3.55
CA LEU A 100 11.32 19.63 -3.63
C LEU A 100 12.04 19.16 -4.89
N ALA A 101 11.82 19.84 -6.02
CA ALA A 101 12.49 19.55 -7.28
C ALA A 101 13.99 19.85 -7.22
N GLN A 102 14.37 20.98 -6.62
CA GLN A 102 15.77 21.30 -6.34
C GLN A 102 16.41 20.24 -5.43
N LEU A 103 15.71 19.85 -4.37
CA LEU A 103 16.19 18.85 -3.41
C LEU A 103 16.38 17.47 -4.06
N ALA A 104 15.46 17.07 -4.93
CA ALA A 104 15.53 15.81 -5.68
C ALA A 104 16.44 15.89 -6.92
N SER A 105 16.90 17.09 -7.30
CA SER A 105 17.66 17.34 -8.53
C SER A 105 16.91 16.89 -9.80
N CYS A 106 15.64 17.27 -9.93
CA CYS A 106 14.80 16.97 -11.09
C CYS A 106 13.96 18.18 -11.54
N ASP A 107 13.30 18.07 -12.68
CA ASP A 107 12.44 19.13 -13.20
C ASP A 107 11.16 19.30 -12.36
N GLU A 108 10.85 20.55 -12.01
CA GLU A 108 9.67 20.89 -11.19
C GLU A 108 8.37 20.40 -11.82
N GLU A 109 8.15 20.67 -13.12
CA GLU A 109 6.91 20.30 -13.80
C GLU A 109 6.69 18.78 -13.79
N LEU A 110 7.78 18.00 -13.94
CA LEU A 110 7.74 16.56 -13.85
C LEU A 110 7.37 16.11 -12.43
N LEU A 111 8.09 16.60 -11.41
CA LEU A 111 7.88 16.21 -10.03
C LEU A 111 6.47 16.59 -9.54
N GLN A 112 5.98 17.76 -9.92
CA GLN A 112 4.67 18.27 -9.52
C GLN A 112 3.52 17.35 -9.96
N ARG A 113 3.68 16.59 -11.05
CA ARG A 113 2.67 15.60 -11.48
C ARG A 113 2.55 14.46 -10.48
N PHE A 114 3.67 13.96 -9.96
CA PHE A 114 3.70 12.91 -8.96
C PHE A 114 3.24 13.42 -7.59
N LEU A 115 3.70 14.62 -7.18
CA LEU A 115 3.29 15.24 -5.91
C LEU A 115 1.78 15.47 -5.84
N ARG A 116 1.17 16.05 -6.88
CA ARG A 116 -0.28 16.25 -6.95
C ARG A 116 -1.03 14.93 -6.87
N HIS A 117 -0.55 13.89 -7.54
CA HIS A 117 -1.20 12.60 -7.50
C HIS A 117 -1.17 12.00 -6.08
N LEU A 118 0.00 12.02 -5.44
CA LEU A 118 0.14 11.54 -4.05
C LEU A 118 -0.66 12.37 -3.05
N ALA A 119 -0.84 13.68 -3.29
CA ALA A 119 -1.65 14.54 -2.44
C ALA A 119 -3.16 14.27 -2.58
N VAL A 120 -3.65 14.06 -3.81
CA VAL A 120 -5.05 13.69 -4.08
C VAL A 120 -5.41 12.35 -3.43
N GLU A 121 -4.45 11.43 -3.36
CA GLU A 121 -4.59 10.12 -2.71
C GLU A 121 -4.28 10.16 -1.20
N HIS A 122 -4.13 11.35 -0.63
CA HIS A 122 -3.88 11.60 0.80
C HIS A 122 -2.59 10.96 1.35
N LEU A 123 -1.64 10.61 0.48
CA LEU A 123 -0.32 10.10 0.86
C LEU A 123 0.64 11.24 1.19
N LEU A 124 0.46 12.40 0.55
CA LEU A 124 1.04 13.68 0.95
C LEU A 124 -0.09 14.63 1.39
N ALA A 125 0.24 15.62 2.22
CA ALA A 125 -0.67 16.72 2.50
C ALA A 125 -0.31 17.92 1.62
N GLU A 126 -1.26 18.45 0.85
CA GLU A 126 -1.10 19.75 0.19
C GLU A 126 -1.63 20.84 1.12
N VAL A 127 -0.73 21.52 1.83
CA VAL A 127 -1.06 22.50 2.89
C VAL A 127 -1.38 23.88 2.33
N ALA A 128 -0.90 24.17 1.12
CA ALA A 128 -1.25 25.33 0.31
C ALA A 128 -1.04 24.96 -1.18
N PRO A 129 -1.63 25.69 -2.14
CA PRO A 129 -1.46 25.38 -3.56
C PRO A 129 0.01 25.23 -3.97
N GLY A 130 0.41 24.01 -4.36
CA GLY A 130 1.79 23.71 -4.74
C GLY A 130 2.80 23.57 -3.59
N THR A 131 2.33 23.56 -2.34
CA THR A 131 3.13 23.36 -1.13
C THR A 131 2.67 22.12 -0.39
N TYR A 132 3.61 21.24 -0.11
CA TYR A 132 3.34 19.90 0.41
C TYR A 132 3.98 19.71 1.79
N ALA A 133 3.44 18.77 2.55
CA ALA A 133 3.99 18.23 3.79
C ALA A 133 3.99 16.69 3.73
N GLN A 134 4.98 16.07 4.37
CA GLN A 134 5.01 14.62 4.55
C GLN A 134 3.92 14.18 5.52
N THR A 135 3.30 13.03 5.26
CA THR A 135 2.37 12.38 6.19
C THR A 135 3.09 11.29 7.00
N GLY A 136 2.41 10.70 7.99
CA GLY A 136 2.92 9.52 8.68
C GLY A 136 3.31 8.38 7.72
N PHE A 137 2.60 8.26 6.59
CA PHE A 137 2.89 7.25 5.57
C PHE A 137 4.21 7.52 4.83
N THR A 138 4.45 8.73 4.30
CA THR A 138 5.71 9.03 3.60
C THR A 138 6.91 9.10 4.53
N LEU A 139 6.69 9.45 5.80
CA LEU A 139 7.72 9.31 6.84
C LEU A 139 8.04 7.85 7.13
N ALA A 140 7.04 6.97 7.18
CA ALA A 140 7.28 5.53 7.32
C ALA A 140 8.08 4.99 6.13
N MET A 141 7.82 5.47 4.91
CA MET A 141 8.58 5.10 3.69
C MET A 141 10.09 5.44 3.77
N CYS A 142 10.50 6.34 4.67
CA CYS A 142 11.93 6.60 4.93
C CYS A 142 12.64 5.50 5.74
N THR A 143 11.89 4.51 6.25
CA THR A 143 12.48 3.36 6.95
C THR A 143 12.83 2.25 5.95
N PRO A 144 13.89 1.44 6.20
CA PRO A 144 14.29 0.38 5.27
C PRO A 144 13.19 -0.64 4.95
N HIS A 145 12.32 -0.92 5.92
CA HIS A 145 11.27 -1.92 5.80
C HIS A 145 10.09 -1.45 4.93
N PHE A 146 9.57 -0.25 5.20
CA PHE A 146 8.49 0.31 4.39
C PHE A 146 8.98 0.81 3.03
N GLY A 147 10.14 1.48 2.99
CA GLY A 147 10.73 2.02 1.77
C GLY A 147 11.15 0.96 0.75
N ALA A 148 11.34 -0.30 1.16
CA ALA A 148 11.66 -1.39 0.25
C ALA A 148 10.46 -1.81 -0.63
N TRP A 149 9.22 -1.53 -0.22
CA TRP A 149 8.02 -2.02 -0.92
C TRP A 149 7.89 -1.51 -2.37
N PRO A 150 8.02 -0.21 -2.67
CA PRO A 150 7.90 0.26 -4.06
C PRO A 150 8.93 -0.40 -4.98
N GLN A 151 10.17 -0.56 -4.51
CA GLN A 151 11.22 -1.24 -5.26
C GLN A 151 10.90 -2.73 -5.45
N TYR A 152 10.51 -3.43 -4.38
CA TYR A 152 10.15 -4.84 -4.42
C TYR A 152 9.00 -5.12 -5.40
N MET A 153 7.95 -4.30 -5.32
CA MET A 153 6.80 -4.40 -6.21
C MET A 153 7.25 -4.28 -7.67
N HIS A 154 8.04 -3.25 -7.97
CA HIS A 154 8.50 -2.96 -9.33
C HIS A 154 9.46 -4.03 -9.88
N GLU A 155 10.45 -4.48 -9.10
CA GLU A 155 11.49 -5.38 -9.58
C GLU A 155 11.05 -6.86 -9.64
N THR A 156 10.09 -7.27 -8.81
CA THR A 156 9.79 -8.71 -8.62
C THR A 156 8.33 -9.06 -8.88
N VAL A 157 7.40 -8.19 -8.49
CA VAL A 157 5.98 -8.55 -8.39
C VAL A 157 5.17 -8.14 -9.62
N LEU A 158 5.37 -6.93 -10.15
CA LEU A 158 4.49 -6.37 -11.19
C LEU A 158 4.52 -7.16 -12.50
N ASP A 159 5.68 -7.60 -12.95
CA ASP A 159 5.77 -8.43 -14.16
C ASP A 159 5.13 -9.82 -13.98
N THR A 160 5.26 -10.38 -12.77
CA THR A 160 4.58 -11.61 -12.38
C THR A 160 3.06 -11.44 -12.47
N TRP A 161 2.52 -10.36 -11.91
CA TRP A 161 1.09 -10.05 -11.96
C TRP A 161 0.60 -9.81 -13.39
N LYS A 162 1.40 -9.13 -14.21
CA LYS A 162 1.09 -8.91 -15.63
C LYS A 162 1.03 -10.21 -16.42
N ALA A 163 1.93 -11.16 -16.15
CA ALA A 163 1.97 -12.46 -16.82
C ALA A 163 0.84 -13.41 -16.36
N MET A 164 0.44 -13.32 -15.09
CA MET A 164 -0.43 -14.29 -14.42
C MET A 164 -1.76 -14.58 -15.15
N PRO A 165 -2.55 -13.59 -15.63
CA PRO A 165 -3.81 -13.87 -16.32
C PRO A 165 -3.63 -14.76 -17.55
N LYS A 166 -2.59 -14.52 -18.35
CA LYS A 166 -2.29 -15.32 -19.54
C LYS A 166 -1.83 -16.73 -19.16
N VAL A 167 -0.93 -16.84 -18.17
CA VAL A 167 -0.44 -18.14 -17.70
C VAL A 167 -1.58 -19.01 -17.19
N LEU A 168 -2.49 -18.44 -16.40
CA LEU A 168 -3.67 -19.15 -15.91
C LEU A 168 -4.61 -19.57 -17.05
N ALA A 169 -4.85 -18.68 -18.03
CA ALA A 169 -5.68 -18.99 -19.20
C ALA A 169 -5.10 -20.14 -20.04
N ASP A 170 -3.80 -20.07 -20.35
CA ASP A 170 -3.10 -21.08 -21.16
C ASP A 170 -3.11 -22.46 -20.47
N ARG A 171 -3.16 -22.49 -19.13
CA ARG A 171 -3.22 -23.73 -18.34
C ARG A 171 -4.63 -24.12 -17.89
N GLY A 172 -5.65 -23.44 -18.41
CA GLY A 172 -7.06 -23.80 -18.20
C GLY A 172 -7.59 -23.54 -16.78
N TYR A 173 -7.01 -22.59 -16.05
CA TYR A 173 -7.45 -22.16 -14.71
C TYR A 173 -7.56 -23.33 -13.69
N LYS A 174 -6.63 -24.28 -13.72
CA LYS A 174 -6.62 -25.44 -12.81
C LYS A 174 -5.74 -25.19 -11.58
N ASN A 175 -6.14 -25.74 -10.43
CA ASN A 175 -5.44 -25.55 -9.16
C ASN A 175 -4.02 -26.14 -9.13
N ASP A 176 -3.81 -27.24 -9.86
CA ASP A 176 -2.53 -27.95 -9.99
C ASP A 176 -1.67 -27.44 -11.18
N SER A 177 -2.13 -26.39 -11.86
CA SER A 177 -1.44 -25.89 -13.05
C SER A 177 -0.17 -25.10 -12.77
N LEU A 178 0.06 -24.67 -11.52
CA LEU A 178 1.23 -23.89 -11.12
C LEU A 178 2.03 -24.66 -10.06
N THR A 179 3.35 -24.54 -10.12
CA THR A 179 4.24 -25.08 -9.08
C THR A 179 5.23 -24.00 -8.64
N VAL A 180 5.99 -24.27 -7.57
CA VAL A 180 7.02 -23.35 -7.04
C VAL A 180 8.14 -23.05 -8.03
N ILE A 181 8.33 -23.91 -9.04
CA ILE A 181 9.34 -23.78 -10.11
C ILE A 181 8.74 -23.57 -11.50
N ASP A 182 7.41 -23.52 -11.60
CA ASP A 182 6.72 -23.33 -12.87
C ASP A 182 5.41 -22.58 -12.63
N GLY A 183 5.54 -21.26 -12.42
CA GLY A 183 4.43 -20.34 -12.21
C GLY A 183 4.57 -19.05 -13.01
N ALA A 184 3.69 -18.09 -12.74
CA ALA A 184 3.71 -16.79 -13.42
C ALA A 184 5.03 -16.02 -13.20
N PHE A 185 5.66 -16.19 -12.03
CA PHE A 185 6.97 -15.59 -11.74
C PHE A 185 8.04 -16.14 -12.68
N GLN A 186 8.13 -17.46 -12.81
CA GLN A 186 9.10 -18.10 -13.70
C GLN A 186 8.85 -17.77 -15.17
N VAL A 187 7.59 -17.65 -15.59
CA VAL A 187 7.25 -17.21 -16.95
C VAL A 187 7.69 -15.77 -17.18
N ALA A 188 7.41 -14.86 -16.23
CA ALA A 188 7.76 -13.44 -16.33
C ALA A 188 9.27 -13.19 -16.34
N THR A 189 10.03 -13.98 -15.58
CA THR A 189 11.49 -13.85 -15.44
C THR A 189 12.28 -14.80 -16.33
N HIS A 190 11.61 -15.62 -17.15
CA HIS A 190 12.20 -16.65 -18.00
C HIS A 190 13.07 -17.68 -17.22
N THR A 191 12.60 -18.12 -16.05
CA THR A 191 13.33 -18.99 -15.12
C THR A 191 12.60 -20.29 -14.78
N THR A 192 11.80 -20.84 -15.70
CA THR A 192 11.14 -22.13 -15.51
C THR A 192 12.12 -23.22 -15.05
N GLY A 193 11.77 -23.94 -14.00
CA GLY A 193 12.61 -24.93 -13.33
C GLY A 193 13.38 -24.39 -12.12
N GLN A 194 13.38 -23.07 -11.89
CA GLN A 194 14.03 -22.43 -10.75
C GLN A 194 12.99 -21.93 -9.74
N SER A 195 13.25 -22.13 -8.45
CA SER A 195 12.47 -21.46 -7.41
C SER A 195 12.78 -19.96 -7.39
N ILE A 196 11.93 -19.17 -6.73
CA ILE A 196 12.21 -17.74 -6.51
C ILE A 196 13.52 -17.52 -5.74
N PHE A 197 13.90 -18.45 -4.85
CA PHE A 197 15.15 -18.37 -4.09
C PHE A 197 16.37 -18.69 -4.94
N ASP A 198 16.27 -19.64 -5.88
CA ASP A 198 17.32 -19.89 -6.87
C ASP A 198 17.55 -18.66 -7.75
N TYR A 199 16.47 -17.99 -8.15
CA TYR A 199 16.55 -16.72 -8.86
C TYR A 199 17.23 -15.64 -8.00
N PHE A 200 16.86 -15.50 -6.72
CA PHE A 200 17.50 -14.54 -5.83
C PHE A 200 18.97 -14.84 -5.53
N ALA A 201 19.39 -16.10 -5.52
CA ALA A 201 20.80 -16.47 -5.38
C ALA A 201 21.67 -15.90 -6.52
N SER A 202 21.09 -15.75 -7.72
CA SER A 202 21.74 -15.10 -8.86
C SER A 202 21.46 -13.59 -8.99
N HIS A 203 20.53 -13.05 -8.19
CA HIS A 203 20.12 -11.63 -8.20
C HIS A 203 20.18 -11.01 -6.79
N PRO A 204 21.37 -10.87 -6.18
CA PRO A 204 21.53 -10.49 -4.78
C PRO A 204 20.96 -9.10 -4.43
N GLY A 205 20.90 -8.18 -5.39
CA GLY A 205 20.24 -6.87 -5.21
C GLY A 205 18.74 -7.00 -4.94
N GLN A 206 18.04 -7.77 -5.79
CA GLN A 206 16.60 -8.04 -5.62
C GLN A 206 16.35 -8.89 -4.36
N ALA A 207 17.26 -9.83 -4.04
CA ALA A 207 17.19 -10.60 -2.81
C ALA A 207 17.23 -9.71 -1.56
N LYS A 208 18.09 -8.68 -1.54
CA LYS A 208 18.15 -7.69 -0.46
C LYS A 208 16.84 -6.90 -0.36
N THR A 209 16.31 -6.43 -1.49
CA THR A 209 15.03 -5.72 -1.54
C THR A 209 13.88 -6.58 -1.00
N PHE A 210 13.78 -7.83 -1.45
CA PHE A 210 12.82 -8.83 -0.95
C PHE A 210 12.95 -9.03 0.56
N ASN A 211 14.16 -9.28 1.06
CA ASN A 211 14.39 -9.51 2.48
C ASN A 211 13.99 -8.31 3.34
N ASN A 212 14.28 -7.08 2.88
CA ASN A 212 13.89 -5.87 3.60
C ASN A 212 12.36 -5.71 3.67
N ALA A 213 11.66 -5.93 2.55
CA ALA A 213 10.21 -5.87 2.46
C ALA A 213 9.54 -6.96 3.32
N MET A 214 10.02 -8.20 3.26
CA MET A 214 9.49 -9.32 4.06
C MET A 214 9.78 -9.17 5.55
N THR A 215 10.92 -8.57 5.93
CA THR A 215 11.19 -8.23 7.34
C THR A 215 10.15 -7.22 7.85
N GLY A 216 9.86 -6.19 7.06
CA GLY A 216 8.79 -5.24 7.36
C GLY A 216 7.42 -5.90 7.49
N TYR A 217 7.09 -6.76 6.53
CA TYR A 217 5.85 -7.53 6.56
C TYR A 217 5.67 -8.35 7.85
N GLY A 218 6.75 -9.00 8.31
CA GLY A 218 6.75 -9.76 9.55
C GLY A 218 6.57 -8.88 10.78
N ALA A 219 7.23 -7.71 10.82
CA ALA A 219 7.16 -6.77 11.94
C ALA A 219 5.76 -6.15 12.13
N GLU A 220 5.01 -5.97 11.04
CA GLU A 220 3.65 -5.42 11.07
C GLU A 220 2.57 -6.47 11.43
N ARG A 221 2.96 -7.72 11.65
CA ARG A 221 2.04 -8.78 12.07
C ARG A 221 2.08 -8.97 13.59
N CYS A 222 0.91 -9.28 14.14
CA CYS A 222 0.79 -9.70 15.54
C CYS A 222 1.75 -10.87 15.80
N SER A 223 2.56 -10.77 16.87
CA SER A 223 3.48 -11.83 17.22
C SER A 223 2.69 -13.07 17.60
N TRP A 224 3.16 -14.25 17.17
CA TRP A 224 2.55 -15.50 17.63
C TRP A 224 2.63 -15.63 19.16
N LEU A 225 3.57 -14.96 19.82
CA LEU A 225 3.69 -14.92 21.28
C LEU A 225 2.52 -14.17 21.96
N ASP A 226 1.86 -13.26 21.24
CA ASP A 226 0.69 -12.52 21.75
C ASP A 226 -0.60 -13.33 21.57
N ILE A 227 -0.58 -14.35 20.71
CA ILE A 227 -1.73 -15.19 20.37
C ILE A 227 -1.65 -16.54 21.11
N PHE A 228 -0.47 -17.13 21.13
CA PHE A 228 -0.20 -18.43 21.70
C PHE A 228 0.33 -18.26 23.13
N PRO A 229 -0.22 -18.97 24.13
CA PRO A 229 0.27 -18.93 25.50
C PRO A 229 1.62 -19.64 25.59
N SER A 230 2.69 -18.93 25.25
CA SER A 230 4.07 -19.45 25.17
C SER A 230 4.58 -20.02 26.50
N THR A 231 3.98 -19.63 27.63
CA THR A 231 4.21 -20.24 28.94
C THR A 231 3.94 -21.75 28.95
N ASN A 232 3.01 -22.23 28.13
CA ASN A 232 2.70 -23.66 28.03
C ASN A 232 3.86 -24.47 27.45
N LEU A 233 4.76 -23.85 26.68
CA LEU A 233 5.95 -24.52 26.16
C LEU A 233 6.95 -24.83 27.27
N LEU A 234 6.87 -24.10 28.39
CA LEU A 234 7.76 -24.28 29.55
C LEU A 234 7.24 -25.36 30.52
N GLU A 235 6.06 -25.94 30.25
CA GLU A 235 5.51 -27.03 31.04
C GLU A 235 6.08 -28.37 30.57
N ASN A 236 6.65 -29.16 31.49
CA ASN A 236 7.24 -30.47 31.22
C ASN A 236 8.42 -30.48 30.23
N VAL A 237 9.29 -29.46 30.30
CA VAL A 237 10.50 -29.38 29.47
C VAL A 237 11.38 -30.63 29.67
N VAL A 238 11.57 -31.38 28.59
CA VAL A 238 12.53 -32.47 28.48
C VAL A 238 13.87 -31.91 28.00
N GLU A 239 14.97 -32.59 28.33
CA GLU A 239 16.32 -32.18 27.89
C GLU A 239 16.39 -32.14 26.35
N GLY A 240 16.59 -30.96 25.76
CA GLY A 240 16.62 -30.76 24.31
C GLY A 240 16.25 -29.33 23.85
N PRO A 241 16.27 -29.05 22.53
CA PRO A 241 15.85 -27.76 22.00
C PRO A 241 14.35 -27.52 22.22
N LEU A 242 14.02 -26.43 22.92
CA LEU A 242 12.66 -26.05 23.28
C LEU A 242 11.82 -25.60 22.08
N LEU A 243 12.43 -24.83 21.18
CA LEU A 243 11.81 -24.34 19.95
C LEU A 243 12.89 -24.31 18.88
N VAL A 244 12.59 -24.91 17.73
CA VAL A 244 13.40 -24.77 16.52
C VAL A 244 12.56 -23.91 15.57
N ASP A 245 13.10 -22.78 15.18
CA ASP A 245 12.56 -21.95 14.10
C ASP A 245 13.29 -22.33 12.81
N PRO A 246 12.81 -23.34 12.05
CA PRO A 246 13.43 -23.67 10.79
C PRO A 246 13.22 -22.49 9.83
N LYS A 247 14.32 -21.85 9.42
CA LYS A 247 14.26 -20.87 8.33
C LYS A 247 13.55 -21.51 7.11
N PRO A 248 12.62 -20.79 6.46
CA PRO A 248 12.00 -21.26 5.23
C PRO A 248 13.00 -21.39 4.08
#